data_AF-A0A6I3MY44-F1
#
_entry.id   AF-A0A6I3MY44-F1
#
_cell.length_a   1.000
_cell.length_b   1.000
_cell.length_c   1.000
_cell.angle_alpha   90.00
_cell.angle_beta   90.00
_cell.angle_gamma   90.00
#
_symmetry.space_group_name_H-M   'P 1'
#
loop_
_entity.id
_entity.type
_entity.pdbx_description
1 polymer ?
#
loop_
_entity_poly.entity_id
_entity_poly.type
_entity_poly.pdbx_seq_one_letter_code
_entity_poly.pdbx_strand_id
1 'polypeptide(L)'
;MDVSMDAASDVNTAGAGAFSVHLDNFDGPFDLLLSLISRHKMDITEISLSIVTDEFISFIRALEISGEGWRLDQATEFLVVAATLLDLKAARLLPSGEVDDEEDLALLEARDILFARLLQYRAFKEIAATFSERIAAADRSFARVVALDPALSALLPEVLIGVGAARFAAIAERVLTPKT
;
A
#
# COMPACT_ATOMS: atom_id res chain seq x y z
N MET A 1 -40.41 -33.56 25.05
CA MET A 1 -40.56 -32.16 24.59
C MET A 1 -39.16 -31.67 24.36
N ASP A 2 -38.88 -31.46 23.08
CA ASP A 2 -37.55 -31.46 22.47
C ASP A 2 -36.68 -30.28 22.90
N VAL A 3 -35.40 -30.56 23.15
CA VAL A 3 -34.34 -29.56 23.15
C VAL A 3 -33.56 -29.79 21.87
N SER A 4 -33.93 -29.04 20.84
CA SER A 4 -33.18 -28.95 19.59
C SER A 4 -32.01 -27.99 19.80
N MET A 5 -30.79 -28.50 19.67
CA MET A 5 -29.62 -27.71 19.30
C MET A 5 -29.86 -27.16 17.89
N ASP A 6 -29.59 -25.87 17.69
CA ASP A 6 -29.21 -25.40 16.36
C ASP A 6 -28.19 -24.26 16.47
N ALA A 7 -27.31 -24.24 15.48
CA ALA A 7 -25.98 -23.68 15.52
C ALA A 7 -25.91 -22.16 15.20
N ALA A 8 -24.78 -21.59 15.64
CA ALA A 8 -23.98 -20.53 15.02
C ALA A 8 -24.67 -19.40 14.21
N SER A 9 -24.39 -18.16 14.61
CA SER A 9 -23.89 -17.16 13.65
C SER A 9 -23.18 -16.02 14.39
N ASP A 10 -21.86 -16.01 14.24
CA ASP A 10 -21.05 -14.80 14.31
C ASP A 10 -21.55 -13.79 13.26
N VAL A 11 -21.40 -12.50 13.57
CA VAL A 11 -20.54 -11.55 12.84
C VAL A 11 -21.12 -10.13 13.01
N ASN A 12 -20.50 -9.46 13.98
CA ASN A 12 -20.09 -8.05 13.98
C ASN A 12 -20.51 -7.23 12.74
N THR A 13 -21.61 -6.49 12.87
CA THR A 13 -21.98 -5.38 11.98
C THR A 13 -21.23 -4.12 12.38
N ALA A 14 -20.10 -3.87 11.72
CA ALA A 14 -19.37 -2.60 11.80
C ALA A 14 -19.30 -1.95 10.41
N GLY A 15 -19.88 -0.74 10.32
CA GLY A 15 -19.33 0.37 9.54
C GLY A 15 -19.52 0.35 8.02
N ALA A 16 -20.45 1.17 7.55
CA ALA A 16 -20.65 1.51 6.15
C ALA A 16 -19.41 2.16 5.50
N GLY A 17 -19.16 1.80 4.24
CA GLY A 17 -18.69 2.76 3.24
C GLY A 17 -17.19 2.91 3.02
N ALA A 18 -16.44 1.82 2.95
CA ALA A 18 -15.19 1.80 2.18
C ALA A 18 -15.40 0.86 0.99
N PHE A 19 -15.90 1.41 -0.13
CA PHE A 19 -15.88 0.71 -1.42
C PHE A 19 -14.42 0.63 -1.89
N SER A 20 -13.72 -0.34 -1.30
CA SER A 20 -12.39 -0.75 -1.68
C SER A 20 -12.53 -1.76 -2.82
N VAL A 21 -12.76 -1.25 -4.04
CA VAL A 21 -12.52 -2.07 -5.23
C VAL A 21 -11.00 -2.16 -5.38
N HIS A 22 -10.46 -3.33 -5.10
CA HIS A 22 -9.12 -3.72 -5.51
C HIS A 22 -9.21 -3.96 -7.03
N LEU A 23 -8.27 -3.43 -7.83
CA LEU A 23 -7.89 -4.21 -9.00
C LEU A 23 -7.29 -5.48 -8.39
N ASP A 24 -7.92 -6.64 -8.54
CA ASP A 24 -7.63 -7.87 -7.78
C ASP A 24 -6.15 -8.36 -7.80
N ASN A 25 -5.24 -7.67 -8.48
CA ASN A 25 -3.83 -8.04 -8.58
C ASN A 25 -2.81 -6.90 -8.41
N PHE A 26 -3.18 -5.61 -8.34
CA PHE A 26 -2.19 -4.51 -8.36
C PHE A 26 -2.55 -3.32 -7.48
N ASP A 27 -1.57 -2.85 -6.70
CA ASP A 27 -1.72 -1.71 -5.77
C ASP A 27 -1.57 -0.33 -6.43
N GLY A 28 -1.51 -0.26 -7.77
CA GLY A 28 -1.37 0.98 -8.53
C GLY A 28 -0.66 0.81 -9.87
N PRO A 29 -0.45 1.90 -10.64
CA PRO A 29 0.11 1.83 -11.99
C PRO A 29 1.58 1.36 -11.99
N PHE A 30 2.37 1.75 -10.99
CA PHE A 30 3.76 1.30 -10.85
C PHE A 30 3.86 -0.20 -10.57
N ASP A 31 2.88 -0.77 -9.87
CA ASP A 31 2.87 -2.20 -9.59
C ASP A 31 2.54 -3.03 -10.83
N LEU A 32 1.54 -2.57 -11.59
CA LEU A 32 1.24 -3.14 -12.90
C LEU A 32 2.49 -3.07 -13.80
N LEU A 33 3.13 -1.90 -13.91
CA LEU A 33 4.36 -1.75 -14.70
C LEU A 33 5.46 -2.70 -14.25
N LEU A 34 5.69 -2.82 -12.94
CA LEU A 34 6.71 -3.74 -12.41
C LEU A 34 6.39 -5.20 -12.76
N SER A 35 5.11 -5.58 -12.74
CA SER A 35 4.68 -6.93 -13.12
C SER A 35 4.89 -7.22 -14.62
N LEU A 36 4.56 -6.25 -15.49
CA LEU A 36 4.75 -6.36 -16.94
C LEU A 36 6.24 -6.47 -17.27
N ILE A 37 7.08 -5.62 -16.65
CA ILE A 37 8.54 -5.64 -16.81
C ILE A 37 9.13 -6.96 -16.29
N SER A 38 8.63 -7.49 -15.18
CA SER A 38 9.10 -8.76 -14.62
C SER A 38 8.80 -9.94 -15.53
N ARG A 39 7.66 -9.92 -16.25
CA ARG A 39 7.27 -10.97 -17.20
C ARG A 39 8.19 -11.04 -18.42
N HIS A 40 8.67 -9.89 -18.89
CA HIS A 40 9.56 -9.81 -20.07
C HIS A 40 11.02 -10.12 -19.76
N LYS A 41 11.34 -10.61 -18.55
CA LYS A 41 12.67 -11.09 -18.13
C LYS A 41 13.82 -10.26 -18.70
N MET A 42 14.11 -9.16 -18.00
CA MET A 42 15.43 -8.55 -17.98
C MET A 42 15.88 -7.98 -19.33
N ASP A 43 15.38 -6.79 -19.62
CA ASP A 43 16.24 -5.66 -19.95
C ASP A 43 15.38 -4.41 -19.78
N ILE A 44 15.67 -3.57 -18.79
CA ILE A 44 15.08 -2.23 -18.71
C ILE A 44 15.82 -1.36 -19.75
N THR A 45 15.75 -1.79 -21.01
CA THR A 45 16.31 -1.09 -22.16
C THR A 45 15.16 -0.54 -22.99
N GLU A 46 15.48 0.32 -23.94
CA GLU A 46 14.52 1.11 -24.72
C GLU A 46 13.50 0.24 -25.48
N ILE A 47 13.89 -0.96 -25.91
CA ILE A 47 13.03 -1.90 -26.64
C ILE A 47 11.90 -2.44 -25.74
N SER A 48 12.17 -2.62 -24.45
CA SER A 48 11.20 -3.10 -23.46
C SER A 48 10.16 -2.06 -23.11
N LEU A 49 10.47 -0.76 -23.18
CA LEU A 49 9.53 0.30 -22.82
C LEU A 49 8.35 0.38 -23.80
N SER A 50 8.59 0.23 -25.11
CA SER A 50 7.50 0.24 -26.10
C SER A 50 6.55 -0.94 -25.91
N ILE A 51 7.10 -2.14 -25.68
CA ILE A 51 6.31 -3.37 -25.47
C ILE A 51 5.48 -3.25 -24.19
N VAL A 52 6.10 -2.80 -23.10
CA VAL A 52 5.42 -2.59 -21.82
C VAL A 52 4.35 -1.51 -21.93
N THR A 53 4.59 -0.44 -22.70
CA THR A 53 3.58 0.60 -22.96
C THR A 53 2.36 0.01 -23.68
N ASP A 54 2.57 -0.80 -24.71
CA ASP A 54 1.46 -1.44 -25.44
C ASP A 54 0.65 -2.37 -24.54
N GLU A 55 1.32 -3.17 -23.71
CA GLU A 55 0.64 -4.05 -22.75
C GLU A 55 -0.10 -3.27 -21.67
N PHE A 56 0.47 -2.17 -21.17
CA PHE A 56 -0.14 -1.31 -20.17
C PHE A 56 -1.43 -0.67 -20.72
N ILE A 57 -1.37 -0.10 -21.94
CA ILE A 57 -2.54 0.49 -22.60
C ILE A 57 -3.58 -0.59 -22.92
N SER A 58 -3.16 -1.78 -23.38
CA SER A 58 -4.06 -2.90 -23.64
C SER A 58 -4.78 -3.36 -22.37
N PHE A 59 -4.08 -3.43 -21.25
CA PHE A 59 -4.67 -3.80 -19.96
C PHE A 59 -5.72 -2.78 -19.53
N ILE A 60 -5.39 -1.49 -19.61
CA ILE A 60 -6.31 -0.40 -19.29
C ILE A 60 -7.58 -0.47 -20.15
N ARG A 61 -7.42 -0.64 -21.47
CA ARG A 61 -8.57 -0.73 -22.39
C ARG A 61 -9.44 -1.96 -22.11
N ALA A 62 -8.83 -3.11 -21.80
CA ALA A 62 -9.58 -4.32 -21.46
C ALA A 62 -10.43 -4.13 -20.20
N LEU A 63 -9.90 -3.41 -19.21
CA LEU A 63 -10.60 -3.09 -17.97
C LEU A 63 -11.71 -2.05 -18.18
N GLU A 64 -11.51 -1.07 -19.06
CA GLU A 64 -12.57 -0.10 -19.43
C GLU A 64 -13.76 -0.80 -20.11
N ILE A 65 -13.47 -1.78 -20.98
CA ILE A 65 -14.48 -2.52 -21.74
C ILE A 65 -15.24 -3.54 -20.87
N SER A 66 -14.64 -4.08 -19.81
CA SER A 66 -15.26 -5.11 -18.95
C SER A 66 -16.46 -4.60 -18.13
N GLY A 67 -16.67 -3.28 -18.05
CA GLY A 67 -17.84 -2.69 -17.39
C GLY A 67 -17.78 -2.74 -15.86
N GLU A 68 -16.67 -3.22 -15.26
CA GLU A 68 -16.46 -3.27 -13.81
C GLU A 68 -16.26 -1.89 -13.17
N GLY A 69 -16.11 -0.85 -13.99
CA GLY A 69 -16.09 0.54 -13.56
C GLY A 69 -14.77 0.91 -12.88
N TRP A 70 -14.14 1.97 -13.37
CA TRP A 70 -13.00 2.53 -12.66
C TRP A 70 -13.45 3.11 -11.32
N ARG A 71 -12.68 2.84 -10.28
CA ARG A 71 -12.60 3.77 -9.16
C ARG A 71 -11.99 5.08 -9.67
N LEU A 72 -12.76 6.16 -9.66
CA LEU A 72 -12.38 7.47 -10.25
C LEU A 72 -11.02 7.99 -9.74
N ASP A 73 -10.73 7.72 -8.47
CA ASP A 73 -9.45 7.99 -7.81
C ASP A 73 -8.29 7.19 -8.40
N GLN A 74 -8.49 5.89 -8.66
CA GLN A 74 -7.49 5.05 -9.33
C GLN A 74 -7.35 5.42 -10.81
N ALA A 75 -8.42 5.88 -11.47
CA ALA A 75 -8.40 6.28 -12.88
C ALA A 75 -7.38 7.38 -13.20
N THR A 76 -7.29 8.36 -12.31
CA THR A 76 -6.47 9.53 -12.57
C THR A 76 -4.97 9.16 -12.62
N GLU A 77 -4.51 8.30 -11.71
CA GLU A 77 -3.09 7.91 -11.64
C GLU A 77 -2.65 7.08 -12.85
N PHE A 78 -3.48 6.11 -13.25
CA PHE A 78 -3.18 5.29 -14.43
C PHE A 78 -3.22 6.11 -15.72
N LEU A 79 -4.14 7.08 -15.84
CA LEU A 79 -4.22 7.96 -17.01
C LEU A 79 -2.97 8.86 -17.14
N VAL A 80 -2.47 9.42 -16.02
CA VAL A 80 -1.24 10.21 -16.04
C VAL A 80 -0.06 9.37 -16.51
N VAL A 81 0.10 8.16 -15.95
CA VAL A 81 1.19 7.26 -16.34
C VAL A 81 1.03 6.78 -17.79
N ALA A 82 -0.20 6.48 -18.23
CA ALA A 82 -0.49 6.11 -19.61
C ALA A 82 -0.11 7.23 -20.59
N ALA A 83 -0.47 8.48 -20.30
CA ALA A 83 -0.12 9.63 -21.11
C ALA A 83 1.40 9.79 -21.21
N THR A 84 2.11 9.75 -20.08
CA THR A 84 3.59 9.83 -20.07
C THR A 84 4.23 8.71 -20.88
N LEU A 85 3.76 7.47 -20.77
CA LEU A 85 4.29 6.35 -21.57
C LEU A 85 4.03 6.52 -23.07
N LEU A 86 2.85 7.04 -23.43
CA LEU A 86 2.49 7.29 -24.82
C LEU A 86 3.36 8.40 -25.43
N ASP A 87 3.61 9.48 -24.69
CA ASP A 87 4.47 10.59 -25.10
C ASP A 87 5.90 10.10 -25.33
N LEU A 88 6.43 9.30 -24.39
CA LEU A 88 7.75 8.68 -24.50
C LEU A 88 7.84 7.73 -25.71
N LYS A 89 6.77 6.99 -26.01
CA LYS A 89 6.72 6.11 -27.19
C LYS A 89 6.65 6.91 -28.49
N ALA A 90 5.85 7.97 -28.54
CA ALA A 90 5.68 8.81 -29.72
C ALA A 90 6.98 9.52 -30.11
N ALA A 91 7.65 10.14 -29.13
CA ALA A 91 8.94 10.79 -29.31
C ALA A 91 10.00 9.83 -29.88
N ARG A 92 9.96 8.56 -29.46
CA ARG A 92 10.93 7.55 -29.91
C ARG A 92 10.69 7.02 -31.32
N LEU A 93 9.44 6.97 -31.75
CA LEU A 93 9.05 6.45 -33.08
C LEU A 93 9.14 7.50 -34.19
N LEU A 94 9.17 8.78 -33.82
CA LEU A 94 9.46 9.85 -34.78
C LEU A 94 10.93 9.77 -35.21
N PRO A 95 11.23 9.84 -36.52
CA PRO A 95 12.61 9.93 -36.99
C PRO A 95 13.21 11.22 -36.44
N SER A 96 14.06 11.08 -35.43
CA SER A 96 14.81 12.18 -34.85
C SER A 96 15.86 12.61 -35.86
N GLY A 97 15.68 13.79 -36.46
CA GLY A 97 16.84 14.65 -36.72
C GLY A 97 17.56 14.91 -35.39
N GLU A 98 18.82 15.34 -35.44
CA GLU A 98 19.67 15.53 -34.26
C GLU A 98 18.91 16.09 -33.05
N VAL A 99 19.16 15.51 -31.86
CA VAL A 99 18.58 15.93 -30.58
C VAL A 99 19.07 17.36 -30.28
N ASP A 100 18.38 18.36 -30.80
CA ASP A 100 18.80 19.77 -30.74
C ASP A 100 17.72 20.66 -30.07
N ASP A 101 16.53 20.12 -29.80
CA ASP A 101 15.40 20.85 -29.22
C ASP A 101 15.22 20.57 -27.71
N GLU A 102 14.84 21.60 -26.95
CA GLU A 102 14.58 21.55 -25.50
C GLU A 102 13.52 20.51 -25.10
N GLU A 103 12.54 20.27 -25.98
CA GLU A 103 11.44 19.33 -25.75
C GLU A 103 11.92 17.87 -25.71
N ASP A 104 12.87 17.51 -26.58
CA ASP A 104 13.48 16.18 -26.60
C ASP A 104 14.30 15.92 -25.33
N LEU A 105 14.99 16.94 -24.82
CA LEU A 105 15.73 16.85 -23.56
C LEU A 105 14.79 16.65 -22.37
N ALA A 106 13.69 17.38 -22.31
CA ALA A 106 12.68 17.24 -21.26
C ALA A 106 12.04 15.83 -21.26
N LEU A 107 11.81 15.25 -22.44
CA LEU A 107 11.28 13.89 -22.58
C LEU A 107 12.29 12.83 -22.10
N LEU A 108 13.58 13.01 -22.37
CA LEU A 108 14.64 12.15 -21.83
C LEU A 108 14.72 12.23 -20.30
N GLU A 109 14.58 13.43 -19.72
CA GLU A 109 14.54 13.60 -18.26
C GLU A 109 13.29 12.95 -17.65
N ALA A 110 12.11 13.12 -18.27
CA ALA A 110 10.87 12.50 -17.83
C ALA A 110 10.97 10.96 -17.79
N ARG A 111 11.63 10.37 -18.79
CA ARG A 111 11.94 8.93 -18.82
C ARG A 111 12.77 8.52 -17.61
N ASP A 112 13.84 9.24 -17.31
CA ASP A 112 14.75 8.90 -16.21
C ASP A 112 14.07 9.06 -14.85
N ILE A 113 13.23 10.08 -14.68
CA ILE A 113 12.38 10.26 -13.50
C ILE A 113 11.41 9.07 -13.33
N LEU A 114 10.76 8.63 -14.41
CA LEU A 114 9.85 7.49 -14.37
C LEU A 114 10.58 6.22 -13.92
N PHE A 115 11.77 5.97 -14.46
CA PHE A 115 12.58 4.82 -14.05
C PHE A 115 13.04 4.91 -12.60
N ALA A 116 13.48 6.08 -12.14
CA ALA A 116 13.86 6.29 -10.75
C ALA A 116 12.70 5.97 -9.79
N ARG A 117 11.49 6.43 -10.11
CA ARG A 117 10.28 6.14 -9.32
C ARG A 117 9.94 4.66 -9.32
N LEU A 118 10.06 3.97 -10.47
CA LEU A 118 9.82 2.54 -10.56
C LEU A 118 10.81 1.74 -9.69
N LEU A 119 12.10 2.11 -9.72
CA LEU A 119 13.13 1.48 -8.90
C LEU A 119 12.87 1.71 -7.41
N GLN A 120 12.48 2.93 -7.04
CA GLN A 120 12.10 3.29 -5.68
C GLN A 120 10.90 2.46 -5.19
N TYR A 121 9.84 2.36 -6.02
CA TYR A 121 8.66 1.56 -5.69
C TYR A 121 9.02 0.09 -5.47
N ARG A 122 9.85 -0.49 -6.36
CA ARG A 122 10.35 -1.85 -6.20
C ARG A 122 11.09 -2.04 -4.86
N ALA A 123 12.01 -1.14 -4.52
CA ALA A 123 12.75 -1.22 -3.27
C ALA A 123 11.82 -1.19 -2.04
N PHE A 124 10.80 -0.33 -2.05
CA PHE A 124 9.81 -0.30 -0.98
C PHE A 124 8.96 -1.57 -0.94
N LYS A 125 8.59 -2.14 -2.08
CA LYS A 125 7.84 -3.39 -2.14
C LYS A 125 8.63 -4.56 -1.52
N GLU A 126 9.94 -4.62 -1.78
CA GLU A 126 10.84 -5.61 -1.20
C GLU A 126 11.00 -5.43 0.34
N ILE A 127 11.13 -4.18 0.80
CA ILE A 127 11.20 -3.88 2.25
C ILE A 127 9.87 -4.19 2.94
N ALA A 128 8.74 -3.86 2.32
CA ALA A 128 7.41 -4.15 2.86
C ALA A 128 7.19 -5.66 3.02
N ALA A 129 7.63 -6.46 2.04
CA ALA A 129 7.61 -7.93 2.15
C ALA A 129 8.44 -8.42 3.35
N THR A 130 9.65 -7.87 3.52
CA THR A 130 10.53 -8.20 4.66
C THR A 130 9.89 -7.86 6.00
N PHE A 131 9.21 -6.71 6.10
CA PHE A 131 8.49 -6.34 7.33
C PHE A 131 7.28 -7.24 7.58
N SER A 132 6.52 -7.59 6.55
CA SER A 132 5.40 -8.52 6.66
C SER A 132 5.84 -9.87 7.26
N GLU A 133 6.94 -10.42 6.75
CA GLU A 133 7.54 -11.66 7.29
C GLU A 133 7.96 -11.51 8.76
N ARG A 134 8.61 -10.40 9.12
CA ARG A 134 9.06 -10.15 10.50
C ARG A 134 7.89 -9.97 11.46
N ILE A 135 6.84 -9.27 11.05
CA ILE A 135 5.63 -9.08 11.84
C ILE A 135 4.96 -10.43 12.07
N ALA A 136 4.81 -11.26 11.03
CA ALA A 136 4.22 -12.59 11.15
C ALA A 136 5.03 -13.51 12.09
N ALA A 137 6.35 -13.37 12.13
CA ALA A 137 7.20 -14.08 13.08
C ALA A 137 7.05 -13.54 14.52
N ALA A 138 6.99 -12.22 14.69
CA ALA A 138 6.83 -11.56 15.98
C ALA A 138 5.44 -11.80 16.60
N ASP A 139 4.39 -11.91 15.79
CA ASP A 139 3.02 -12.18 16.23
C ASP A 139 2.88 -13.53 16.96
N ARG A 140 3.80 -14.46 16.68
CA ARG A 140 3.91 -15.76 17.37
C ARG A 140 4.72 -15.70 18.66
N SER A 141 5.25 -14.53 19.01
CA SER A 141 6.08 -14.32 20.20
C SER A 141 5.28 -13.60 21.28
N PHE A 142 5.21 -14.21 22.47
CA PHE A 142 4.51 -13.62 23.60
C PHE A 142 5.50 -13.16 24.66
N ALA A 143 5.27 -11.96 25.19
CA ALA A 143 6.05 -11.46 26.32
C ALA A 143 5.80 -12.36 27.54
N ARG A 144 6.89 -12.82 28.17
CA ARG A 144 6.80 -13.54 29.43
C ARG A 144 6.52 -12.54 30.55
N VAL A 145 5.29 -12.50 31.04
CA VAL A 145 4.93 -11.71 32.22
C VAL A 145 5.44 -12.46 33.45
N VAL A 146 6.54 -11.99 34.03
CA VAL A 146 7.11 -12.53 35.28
C VAL A 146 7.13 -11.41 36.31
N ALA A 147 6.87 -11.77 37.57
CA ALA A 147 7.13 -10.87 38.67
C ALA A 147 8.63 -10.47 38.68
N LEU A 148 8.91 -9.23 39.10
CA LEU A 148 10.29 -8.82 39.35
C LEU A 148 10.91 -9.74 40.41
N ASP A 149 12.23 -9.96 40.29
CA ASP A 149 13.01 -10.57 41.36
C ASP A 149 12.71 -9.84 42.69
N PRO A 150 12.50 -10.55 43.81
CA PRO A 150 12.33 -9.93 45.13
C PRO A 150 13.37 -8.84 45.45
N ALA A 151 14.63 -9.03 45.04
CA ALA A 151 15.70 -8.05 45.23
C ALA A 151 15.45 -6.73 44.47
N LEU A 152 14.90 -6.81 43.25
CA LEU A 152 14.54 -5.64 42.44
C LEU A 152 13.22 -5.00 42.91
N SER A 153 12.26 -5.83 43.34
CA SER A 153 10.99 -5.35 43.87
C SER A 153 11.19 -4.49 45.13
N ALA A 154 12.17 -4.83 45.96
CA ALA A 154 12.52 -4.06 47.16
C ALA A 154 13.18 -2.70 46.85
N LEU A 155 13.68 -2.49 45.63
CA LEU A 155 14.25 -1.22 45.18
C LEU A 155 13.23 -0.27 44.55
N LEU A 156 11.99 -0.74 44.34
CA LEU A 156 10.94 0.12 43.80
C LEU A 156 10.67 1.25 44.80
N PRO A 157 10.59 2.52 44.32
CA PRO A 157 10.25 3.62 45.21
C PRO A 157 8.85 3.41 45.77
N GLU A 158 8.62 3.96 46.97
CA GLU A 158 7.29 3.96 47.55
C GLU A 158 6.32 4.64 46.57
N VAL A 159 5.29 3.90 46.16
CA VAL A 159 4.31 4.40 45.20
C VAL A 159 3.44 5.42 45.91
N LEU A 160 3.88 6.67 45.88
CA LEU A 160 3.07 7.81 46.29
C LEU A 160 2.06 8.08 45.19
N ILE A 161 0.91 7.38 45.24
CA ILE A 161 -0.25 7.76 44.45
C ILE A 161 -0.69 9.13 44.98
N GLY A 162 -0.18 10.20 44.37
CA GLY A 162 -0.46 11.61 44.72
C GLY A 162 -1.90 12.04 44.43
N VAL A 163 -2.84 11.10 44.55
CA VAL A 163 -4.22 11.18 44.12
C VAL A 163 -5.07 10.57 45.23
N GLY A 164 -5.78 11.40 45.99
CA GLY A 164 -6.78 10.92 46.95
C GLY A 164 -8.03 10.36 46.24
N ALA A 165 -8.88 9.65 46.98
CA ALA A 165 -10.08 8.98 46.45
C ALA A 165 -10.97 9.89 45.59
N ALA A 166 -11.16 11.15 45.99
CA ALA A 166 -11.97 12.12 45.23
C ALA A 166 -11.37 12.45 43.86
N ARG A 167 -10.05 12.65 43.78
CA ARG A 167 -9.36 12.94 42.51
C ARG A 167 -9.26 11.70 41.63
N PHE A 168 -9.14 10.52 42.23
CA PHE A 168 -9.21 9.25 41.52
C PHE A 168 -10.61 9.05 40.88
N ALA A 169 -11.68 9.32 41.63
CA ALA A 169 -13.06 9.25 41.13
C ALA A 169 -13.30 10.22 39.95
N ALA A 170 -12.80 11.46 40.04
CA ALA A 170 -12.90 12.43 38.95
C ALA A 170 -12.15 11.99 37.67
N ILE A 171 -10.98 11.35 37.82
CA ILE A 171 -10.24 10.79 36.68
C ILE A 171 -11.01 9.62 36.06
N ALA A 172 -11.54 8.73 36.90
CA ALA A 172 -12.34 7.59 36.44
C ALA A 172 -13.60 8.04 35.71
N GLU A 173 -14.33 9.03 36.23
CA GLU A 173 -15.51 9.62 35.58
C GLU A 173 -15.15 10.19 34.20
N ARG A 174 -14.02 10.90 34.06
CA ARG A 174 -13.56 11.43 32.77
C ARG A 174 -13.16 10.35 31.76
N VAL A 175 -12.61 9.22 32.20
CA VAL A 175 -12.15 8.14 31.31
C VAL A 175 -13.29 7.20 30.93
N LEU A 176 -14.22 6.96 31.86
CA LEU A 176 -15.32 6.00 31.70
C LEU A 176 -16.60 6.65 31.16
N THR A 177 -16.69 7.98 31.07
CA THR A 177 -17.79 8.63 30.34
C THR A 177 -17.58 8.45 28.83
N PRO A 178 -18.51 7.80 28.12
CA PRO A 178 -18.44 7.71 26.67
C PRO A 178 -18.53 9.12 26.09
N LYS A 179 -17.64 9.45 25.16
CA LYS A 179 -17.70 10.72 24.44
C LYS A 179 -18.97 10.73 23.60
N THR A 180 -19.87 11.67 23.90
CA THR A 180 -21.05 11.96 23.08
C THR A 180 -20.66 12.57 21.75
#